data_AF-A0A2N1RX60-F1
#
_entry.id   AF-A0A2N1RX60-F1
#
_cell.length_a   1.000
_cell.length_b   1.000
_cell.length_c   1.000
_cell.angle_alpha   90.00
_cell.angle_beta   90.00
_cell.angle_gamma   90.00
#
_symmetry.space_group_name_H-M   'P 1'
#
loop_
_entity.id
_entity.type
_entity.pdbx_description
1 polymer ?
#
loop_
_entity_poly.entity_id
_entity_poly.type
_entity_poly.pdbx_seq_one_letter_code
_entity_poly.pdbx_strand_id
1 'polypeptide(L)' 'MPAGGSGQLEIEFHTDMRPGESIKTIYVYTNDPGNKVIKITVKATVKDE' A
#
# COMPACT_ATOMS: atom_id res chain seq x y z
N MET A 1 16.00 2.16 8.58
CA MET A 1 16.87 1.98 7.40
C MET A 1 18.05 2.95 7.54
N PRO A 2 19.27 2.59 7.12
CA PRO A 2 20.40 3.53 7.12
C PRO A 2 20.12 4.73 6.19
N ALA A 3 20.79 5.85 6.43
CA ALA A 3 20.69 7.01 5.56
C ALA A 3 21.09 6.64 4.12
N GLY A 4 20.24 6.96 3.14
CA GLY A 4 20.43 6.60 1.74
C GLY A 4 20.12 5.13 1.40
N GLY A 5 19.69 4.32 2.36
CA GLY A 5 19.30 2.93 2.13
C GLY A 5 17.94 2.80 1.44
N SER A 6 17.80 1.76 0.62
CA SER A 6 16.52 1.35 0.02
C SER A 6 15.98 0.09 0.70
N GLY A 7 14.67 -0.13 0.55
CA GLY A 7 13.98 -1.31 1.07
C GLY A 7 12.76 -1.62 0.21
N GLN A 8 12.21 -2.83 0.39
CA GLN A 8 11.00 -3.28 -0.30
C GLN A 8 9.88 -3.49 0.72
N LEU A 9 8.65 -3.14 0.32
CA LEU A 9 7.44 -3.41 1.08
C LEU A 9 6.59 -4.39 0.27
N GLU A 10 6.38 -5.58 0.81
CA GLU A 10 5.49 -6.58 0.25
C GLU A 10 4.09 -6.42 0.86
N ILE A 11 3.06 -6.47 0.02
CA ILE A 11 1.67 -6.26 0.41
C ILE A 11 0.83 -7.31 -0.29
N GLU A 12 0.16 -8.14 0.50
CA GLU A 12 -0.80 -9.14 0.01
C GLU A 12 -2.23 -8.63 0.22
N PHE A 13 -3.06 -8.75 -0.82
CA PHE A 13 -4.46 -8.39 -0.78
C PHE A 13 -5.32 -9.55 -1.31
N HIS A 14 -6.01 -10.23 -0.40
CA HIS A 14 -6.95 -11.30 -0.75
C HIS A 14 -8.32 -10.71 -1.13
N THR A 15 -8.78 -11.05 -2.33
CA THR A 15 -9.99 -10.51 -2.95
C THR A 15 -11.20 -11.44 -2.87
N ASP A 16 -11.05 -12.60 -2.21
CA ASP A 16 -12.08 -13.64 -2.18
C ASP A 16 -13.44 -13.07 -1.75
N MET A 17 -14.47 -13.37 -2.55
CA MET A 17 -15.87 -12.94 -2.35
C MET A 17 -16.11 -11.41 -2.38
N ARG A 18 -15.20 -10.62 -2.96
CA ARG A 18 -15.35 -9.16 -3.08
C ARG A 18 -15.24 -8.67 -4.52
N PRO A 19 -16.15 -9.07 -5.42
CA PRO A 19 -16.18 -8.54 -6.78
C PRO A 19 -16.49 -7.04 -6.78
N GLY A 20 -15.99 -6.33 -7.78
CA GLY A 20 -16.16 -4.88 -7.95
C GLY A 20 -14.94 -4.04 -7.56
N GLU A 21 -15.16 -2.74 -7.40
CA GLU A 21 -14.08 -1.79 -7.13
C GLU A 21 -13.55 -1.90 -5.69
N SER A 22 -12.24 -2.02 -5.58
CA SER A 22 -11.50 -2.03 -4.31
C SER A 22 -10.50 -0.90 -4.29
N ILE A 23 -10.62 -0.01 -3.30
CA ILE A 23 -9.67 1.06 -3.04
C ILE A 23 -9.09 0.86 -1.63
N LYS A 24 -7.78 0.65 -1.56
CA LYS A 24 -7.03 0.51 -0.30
C LYS A 24 -5.99 1.60 -0.19
N THR A 25 -5.83 2.13 1.01
CA THR A 25 -4.77 3.09 1.32
C THR A 25 -3.85 2.47 2.36
N ILE A 26 -2.56 2.41 2.04
CA ILE A 26 -1.49 2.04 2.97
C ILE A 26 -0.83 3.34 3.45
N TYR A 27 -0.67 3.45 4.75
CA TYR A 27 0.04 4.55 5.40
C TYR A 27 1.35 4.01 5.95
N VAL A 28 2.47 4.55 5.46
CA VAL A 28 3.80 4.23 5.98
C VAL A 28 4.25 5.40 6.85
N TYR A 29 4.42 5.13 8.13
CA TYR A 29 4.93 6.09 9.09
C TYR A 29 6.46 6.05 9.10
N THR A 30 7.09 7.21 8.99
CA THR A 30 8.54 7.34 8.94
C THR A 30 9.02 8.34 9.97
N ASN A 31 10.33 8.30 10.24
CA ASN A 31 11.02 9.31 11.04
C ASN A 31 11.65 10.41 10.18
N ASP A 32 11.34 10.51 8.88
CA ASP A 32 11.73 11.64 8.04
C ASP A 32 10.89 12.87 8.44
N PRO A 33 11.49 13.95 8.97
CA PRO A 33 10.74 15.14 9.38
C PRO A 33 10.00 15.83 8.23
N GLY A 34 10.49 15.69 6.99
CA GLY A 34 9.84 16.21 5.78
C GLY A 34 8.73 15.29 5.25
N ASN A 35 8.81 13.97 5.50
CA ASN A 35 7.89 12.97 4.96
C ASN A 35 7.43 11.96 6.02
N LYS A 36 6.87 12.45 7.14
CA LYS A 36 6.46 11.62 8.29
C LYS A 36 5.44 10.54 7.96
N VAL A 37 4.62 10.76 6.92
CA VAL A 37 3.61 9.82 6.46
C VAL A 37 3.65 9.74 4.95
N ILE A 38 3.91 8.55 4.42
CA ILE A 38 3.82 8.25 2.99
C ILE A 38 2.48 7.54 2.76
N LYS A 39 1.64 8.09 1.89
CA LYS A 39 0.34 7.53 1.53
C LYS A 39 0.43 6.81 0.18
N ILE A 40 0.22 5.50 0.19
CA ILE A 40 0.18 4.67 -1.02
C ILE A 40 -1.27 4.23 -1.25
N THR A 41 -1.85 4.57 -2.39
CA THR A 41 -3.22 4.19 -2.73
C THR A 41 -3.20 3.11 -3.80
N VAL A 42 -3.80 1.97 -3.49
CA VAL A 42 -3.98 0.84 -4.40
C VAL A 42 -5.43 0.80 -4.84
N LYS A 43 -5.66 0.79 -6.16
CA LYS A 43 -6.99 0.65 -6.77
C LYS A 43 -6.99 -0.62 -7.61
N ALA A 44 -8.02 -1.42 -7.45
CA ALA A 44 -8.21 -2.64 -8.23
C ALA A 44 -9.71 -2.84 -8.52
N THR A 45 -10.01 -3.49 -9.64
CA THR A 45 -11.35 -4.00 -9.93
C THR A 45 -11.28 -5.51 -9.90
N VAL A 46 -11.92 -6.12 -8.90
CA VAL A 46 -11.99 -7.57 -8.75
C VAL A 46 -13.08 -8.07 -9.70
N LYS A 47 -12.73 -8.97 -10.61
CA LYS A 47 -13.68 -9.62 -11.51
C LYS A 47 -14.16 -10.92 -10.85
N ASP A 48 -15.46 -11.19 -10.95
CA ASP A 48 -15.97 -12.56 -10.79
C ASP A 48 -15.57 -13.36 -12.03
N GLU A 49 -15.16 -14.62 -11.84
CA GLU A 49 -14.94 -15.59 -12.93
C GLU A 49 -16.26 -16.23 -13.39
#